data_AF-A0AAW1S145-F1
#
_entry.id   AF-A0AAW1S145-F1
#
_cell.length_a   1.000
_cell.length_b   1.000
_cell.length_c   1.000
_cell.angle_alpha   90.00
_cell.angle_beta   90.00
_cell.angle_gamma   90.00
#
_symmetry.space_group_name_H-M   'P 1'
#
loop_
_entity.id
_entity.type
_entity.pdbx_description
1 polymer ?
#
loop_
_entity_poly.entity_id
_entity_poly.type
_entity_poly.pdbx_seq_one_letter_code
_entity_poly.pdbx_strand_id
1 'polypeptide(L)'
;MEDYLQESDGKAADLVPTISYMALRRARTTIEDFVQSYFSYHDLRVPEDFFRLLDIMIFVEGTIYAMDEENERLAAEGKVEATHVLQGERVLLRVLRRRRLLTPQLEAQLRQGKEYWRMERELCAAMLQHPGGRCTAFQLDDVHVCSSGKSFDYRVLNLLLYALRRRNPDQQLLEFLAVDEALVDIGDDLVDYEDDVLKNSFNIYRGYVHLFAEEAQLKLVERISHLEARHRALLRNLPEAVRMHFHARHSQASAVPGSGDWVFPRAILCEAAFREACAGDTSSSDSEQRTGSAARVASGV
;
A
#
# COMPACT_ATOMS: atom_id res chain seq x y z
N MET A 1 5.77 40.68 -48.11
CA MET A 1 6.58 39.47 -48.36
C MET A 1 7.88 39.76 -47.66
N GLU A 2 8.23 38.90 -46.69
CA GLU A 2 9.35 39.05 -45.75
C GLU A 2 9.16 40.09 -44.63
N ASP A 3 8.77 39.58 -43.45
CA ASP A 3 9.30 39.92 -42.11
C ASP A 3 8.26 39.60 -41.05
N TYR A 4 8.09 38.33 -40.72
CA TYR A 4 7.51 37.86 -39.44
C TYR A 4 7.90 36.38 -39.23
N LEU A 5 9.21 36.13 -39.17
CA LEU A 5 9.76 34.87 -38.66
C LEU A 5 10.85 35.21 -37.65
N GLN A 6 10.43 35.59 -36.45
CA GLN A 6 11.20 35.48 -35.23
C GLN A 6 10.23 35.50 -34.04
N GLU A 7 9.34 34.51 -34.00
CA GLU A 7 8.81 34.07 -32.70
C GLU A 7 9.91 33.26 -32.03
N SER A 8 10.62 33.94 -31.13
CA SER A 8 11.46 33.34 -30.10
C SER A 8 10.76 32.15 -29.47
N ASP A 9 11.48 31.04 -29.31
CA ASP A 9 11.14 29.86 -28.49
C ASP A 9 10.05 30.19 -27.47
N GLY A 10 8.80 29.94 -27.87
CA GLY A 10 7.67 29.98 -26.98
C GLY A 10 7.96 28.93 -25.93
N LYS A 11 8.38 29.39 -24.75
CA LYS A 11 8.51 28.62 -23.50
C LYS A 11 7.60 27.41 -23.62
N ALA A 12 8.19 26.22 -23.71
CA ALA A 12 7.48 24.98 -23.48
C ALA A 12 6.57 25.26 -22.30
N ALA A 13 5.25 25.32 -22.55
CA ALA A 13 4.28 25.72 -21.53
C ALA A 13 4.67 24.94 -20.28
N ASP A 14 4.98 25.64 -19.17
CA ASP A 14 5.42 25.01 -17.93
C ASP A 14 4.39 23.92 -17.61
N LEU A 15 4.70 22.68 -18.00
CA LEU A 15 3.81 21.55 -17.83
C LEU A 15 3.87 21.29 -16.34
N VAL A 16 2.90 21.82 -15.61
CA VAL A 16 2.76 21.55 -14.19
C VAL A 16 2.43 20.06 -14.09
N PRO A 17 3.30 19.24 -13.46
CA PRO A 17 3.03 17.81 -13.31
C PRO A 17 1.66 17.62 -12.64
N THR A 18 0.81 16.81 -13.26
CA THR A 18 -0.52 16.47 -12.76
C THR A 18 -0.53 15.07 -12.16
N ILE A 19 -1.46 14.80 -11.25
CA ILE A 19 -1.72 13.45 -10.75
C ILE A 19 -2.29 12.61 -11.90
N SER A 20 -1.81 11.37 -12.06
CA SER A 20 -2.30 10.48 -13.11
C SER A 20 -3.77 10.11 -12.88
N TYR A 21 -4.52 9.87 -13.96
CA TYR A 21 -5.91 9.41 -13.84
C TYR A 21 -6.00 8.07 -13.09
N MET A 22 -4.99 7.19 -13.24
CA MET A 22 -4.93 5.91 -12.52
C MET A 22 -4.75 6.13 -11.01
N ALA A 23 -3.82 7.00 -10.61
CA ALA A 23 -3.62 7.35 -9.21
C ALA A 23 -4.88 7.96 -8.58
N LEU A 24 -5.60 8.83 -9.30
CA LEU A 24 -6.89 9.36 -8.84
C LEU A 24 -7.96 8.27 -8.69
N ARG A 25 -8.01 7.32 -9.63
CA ARG A 25 -8.98 6.22 -9.60
C ARG A 25 -8.70 5.26 -8.44
N ARG A 26 -7.44 4.96 -8.14
CA ARG A 26 -7.04 4.12 -7.00
C ARG A 26 -7.28 4.84 -5.67
N ALA A 27 -6.86 6.10 -5.57
CA ALA A 27 -7.10 6.96 -4.41
C ALA A 27 -8.58 7.01 -4.00
N ARG A 28 -9.51 6.92 -4.96
CA ARG A 28 -10.95 6.88 -4.67
C ARG A 28 -11.33 5.70 -3.77
N THR A 29 -10.85 4.49 -4.07
CA THR A 29 -11.20 3.29 -3.30
C THR A 29 -10.64 3.39 -1.88
N THR A 30 -9.40 3.84 -1.75
CA THR A 30 -8.75 4.07 -0.46
C THR A 30 -9.46 5.12 0.36
N ILE A 31 -9.85 6.23 -0.26
CA ILE A 31 -10.64 7.27 0.40
C ILE A 31 -12.00 6.74 0.82
N GLU A 32 -12.66 5.91 0.02
CA GLU A 32 -13.95 5.34 0.37
C GLU A 32 -13.87 4.45 1.62
N ASP A 33 -12.88 3.57 1.71
CA ASP A 33 -12.66 2.77 2.93
C ASP A 33 -12.21 3.66 4.11
N PHE A 34 -11.26 4.56 3.87
CA PHE A 34 -10.74 5.46 4.89
C PHE A 34 -11.85 6.30 5.54
N VAL A 35 -12.77 6.87 4.77
CA VAL A 35 -13.86 7.69 5.34
C VAL A 35 -14.83 6.84 6.17
N GLN A 36 -15.07 5.58 5.79
CA GLN A 36 -15.95 4.69 6.55
C GLN A 36 -15.31 4.26 7.88
N SER A 37 -13.99 4.11 7.90
CA SER A 37 -13.25 3.60 9.05
C SER A 37 -12.79 4.72 9.99
N TYR A 38 -12.27 5.84 9.47
CA TYR A 38 -11.59 6.87 10.26
C TYR A 38 -12.45 8.08 10.63
N PHE A 39 -13.49 8.44 9.87
CA PHE A 39 -14.22 9.70 10.15
C PHE A 39 -14.86 9.73 11.54
N SER A 40 -15.38 8.60 12.01
CA SER A 40 -15.97 8.50 13.35
C SER A 40 -14.98 8.81 14.47
N TYR A 41 -13.67 8.53 14.28
CA TYR A 41 -12.64 8.89 15.25
C TYR A 41 -12.40 10.41 15.34
N HIS A 42 -12.87 11.17 14.35
CA HIS A 42 -12.70 12.63 14.25
C HIS A 42 -13.98 13.43 14.46
N ASP A 43 -15.07 12.74 14.83
CA ASP A 43 -16.41 13.31 14.90
C ASP A 43 -16.88 13.90 13.56
N LEU A 44 -16.53 13.23 12.45
CA LEU A 44 -16.88 13.62 11.08
C LEU A 44 -17.97 12.70 10.50
N ARG A 45 -18.77 13.22 9.57
CA ARG A 45 -19.89 12.49 8.95
C ARG A 45 -19.82 12.50 7.43
N VAL A 46 -20.32 11.43 6.84
CA VAL A 46 -20.53 11.29 5.40
C VAL A 46 -22.04 11.43 5.12
N PRO A 47 -22.47 12.28 4.16
CA PRO A 47 -21.65 13.03 3.21
C PRO A 47 -21.23 14.44 3.66
N GLU A 48 -21.76 14.97 4.78
CA GLU A 48 -21.73 16.41 5.09
C GLU A 48 -20.32 16.98 5.23
N ASP A 49 -19.42 16.27 5.90
CA ASP A 49 -18.05 16.72 6.10
C ASP A 49 -17.13 16.27 4.96
N PHE A 50 -17.43 15.13 4.34
CA PHE A 50 -16.60 14.56 3.27
C PHE A 50 -16.36 15.55 2.12
N PHE A 51 -17.42 16.13 1.56
CA PHE A 51 -17.29 17.06 0.43
C PHE A 51 -16.49 18.33 0.76
N ARG A 52 -16.38 18.70 2.04
CA ARG A 52 -15.57 19.85 2.48
C ARG A 52 -14.08 19.54 2.55
N LEU A 53 -13.72 18.26 2.68
CA LEU A 53 -12.35 17.78 2.82
C LEU A 53 -11.86 17.05 1.54
N LEU A 54 -12.76 16.82 0.59
CA LEU A 54 -12.54 16.02 -0.61
C LEU A 54 -11.32 16.46 -1.41
N ASP A 55 -11.16 17.77 -1.65
CA ASP A 55 -10.09 18.32 -2.49
C ASP A 55 -8.71 17.94 -1.95
N ILE A 56 -8.50 18.15 -0.65
CA ILE A 56 -7.21 17.90 0.00
C ILE A 56 -6.97 16.42 0.23
N MET A 57 -8.00 15.64 0.56
CA MET A 57 -7.88 14.19 0.74
C MET A 57 -7.52 13.50 -0.57
N ILE A 58 -8.26 13.76 -1.66
CA ILE A 58 -7.95 13.20 -3.00
C ILE A 58 -6.58 13.65 -3.47
N PHE A 59 -6.23 14.92 -3.26
CA PHE A 59 -4.93 15.43 -3.67
C PHE A 59 -3.78 14.72 -2.95
N VAL A 60 -3.87 14.58 -1.62
CA VAL A 60 -2.83 13.93 -0.81
C VAL A 60 -2.70 12.46 -1.20
N GLU A 61 -3.82 11.74 -1.23
CA GLU A 61 -3.85 10.31 -1.52
C GLU A 61 -3.41 10.00 -2.95
N GLY A 62 -3.97 10.73 -3.92
CA GLY A 62 -3.58 10.57 -5.32
C GLY A 62 -2.11 10.92 -5.58
N THR A 63 -1.54 11.87 -4.83
CA THR A 63 -0.10 12.16 -4.93
C THR A 63 0.74 11.05 -4.33
N ILE A 64 0.32 10.45 -3.21
CA ILE A 64 1.00 9.31 -2.59
C ILE A 64 0.96 8.11 -3.54
N TYR A 65 -0.21 7.76 -4.08
CA TYR A 65 -0.33 6.67 -5.05
C TYR A 65 0.54 6.86 -6.29
N ALA A 66 0.63 8.07 -6.83
CA ALA A 66 1.49 8.33 -7.99
C ALA A 66 2.98 8.11 -7.66
N MET A 67 3.41 8.38 -6.43
CA MET A 67 4.77 8.10 -5.96
C MET A 67 4.98 6.61 -5.68
N ASP A 68 3.94 5.94 -5.17
CA ASP A 68 3.94 4.52 -4.88
C ASP A 68 4.06 3.68 -6.16
N GLU A 69 3.29 3.99 -7.21
CA GLU A 69 3.41 3.32 -8.53
C GLU A 69 4.82 3.44 -9.13
N GLU A 70 5.47 4.60 -8.96
CA GLU A 70 6.85 4.79 -9.40
C GLU A 70 7.82 3.92 -8.58
N ASN A 71 7.58 3.82 -7.27
CA ASN A 71 8.37 2.98 -6.37
C ASN A 71 8.18 1.48 -6.65
N GLU A 72 6.94 0.98 -6.77
CA GLU A 72 6.62 -0.42 -7.10
C GLU A 72 7.34 -0.86 -8.37
N ARG A 73 7.37 0.00 -9.41
CA ARG A 73 8.11 -0.27 -10.64
C ARG A 73 9.61 -0.45 -10.41
N LEU A 74 10.22 0.39 -9.57
CA LEU A 74 11.64 0.27 -9.22
C LEU A 74 11.92 -0.98 -8.38
N ALA A 75 11.04 -1.29 -7.42
CA ALA A 75 11.12 -2.49 -6.58
C ALA A 75 11.04 -3.76 -7.43
N ALA A 76 10.08 -3.81 -8.36
CA ALA A 76 9.89 -4.93 -9.28
C ALA A 76 11.15 -5.21 -10.12
N GLU A 77 11.82 -4.15 -10.58
CA GLU A 77 13.09 -4.22 -11.34
C GLU A 77 14.33 -4.51 -10.46
N GLY A 78 14.17 -4.61 -9.13
CA GLY A 78 15.27 -4.82 -8.18
C GLY A 78 16.23 -3.63 -8.08
N LYS A 79 15.76 -2.41 -8.41
CA LYS A 79 16.60 -1.21 -8.44
C LYS A 79 16.69 -0.54 -7.08
N VAL A 80 17.87 -0.58 -6.49
CA VAL A 80 18.20 0.16 -5.27
C VAL A 80 18.75 1.54 -5.65
N GLU A 81 17.86 2.45 -6.05
CA GLU A 81 18.26 3.84 -6.27
C GLU A 81 18.27 4.62 -4.93
N ALA A 82 19.47 5.03 -4.50
CA ALA A 82 19.69 5.73 -3.25
C ALA A 82 19.20 7.20 -3.24
N THR A 83 18.94 7.80 -4.41
CA THR A 83 18.65 9.24 -4.55
C THR A 83 17.46 9.53 -5.47
N HIS A 84 16.45 8.67 -5.47
CA HIS A 84 15.24 8.92 -6.25
C HIS A 84 14.47 10.14 -5.71
N VAL A 85 14.32 11.17 -6.54
CA VAL A 85 13.60 12.40 -6.19
C VAL A 85 12.15 12.27 -6.61
N LEU A 86 11.28 11.97 -5.65
CA LEU A 86 9.84 11.94 -5.86
C LEU A 86 9.32 13.37 -6.08
N GLN A 87 9.03 13.74 -7.32
CA GLN A 87 8.50 15.08 -7.62
C GLN A 87 7.16 15.32 -6.90
N GLY A 88 6.35 14.28 -6.71
CA GLY A 88 5.12 14.32 -5.92
C GLY A 88 5.33 14.83 -4.49
N GLU A 89 6.41 14.42 -3.83
CA GLU A 89 6.73 14.83 -2.45
C GLU A 89 6.91 16.35 -2.36
N ARG A 90 7.67 16.93 -3.30
CA ARG A 90 7.94 18.37 -3.32
C ARG A 90 6.65 19.18 -3.46
N VAL A 91 5.74 18.72 -4.31
CA VAL A 91 4.44 19.36 -4.55
C VAL A 91 3.55 19.19 -3.32
N LEU A 92 3.45 17.98 -2.79
CA LEU A 92 2.68 17.64 -1.58
C LEU A 92 3.09 18.51 -0.39
N LEU A 93 4.38 18.55 -0.06
CA LEU A 93 4.91 19.37 1.03
C LEU A 93 4.64 20.87 0.82
N ARG A 94 4.73 21.35 -0.42
CA ARG A 94 4.43 22.75 -0.75
C ARG A 94 2.96 23.09 -0.52
N VAL A 95 2.05 22.23 -0.96
CA VAL A 95 0.60 22.43 -0.76
C VAL A 95 0.26 22.39 0.73
N LEU A 96 0.73 21.37 1.46
CA LEU A 96 0.48 21.24 2.89
C LEU A 96 1.03 22.44 3.69
N ARG A 97 2.23 22.94 3.36
CA ARG A 97 2.79 24.16 3.98
C ARG A 97 1.94 25.39 3.69
N ARG A 98 1.56 25.61 2.42
CA ARG A 98 0.74 26.78 2.03
C ARG A 98 -0.64 26.77 2.68
N ARG A 99 -1.24 25.59 2.87
CA ARG A 99 -2.52 25.43 3.58
C ARG A 99 -2.36 25.39 5.10
N ARG A 100 -1.14 25.51 5.64
CA ARG A 100 -0.82 25.43 7.08
C ARG A 100 -1.25 24.10 7.72
N LEU A 101 -1.14 23.02 6.95
CA LEU A 101 -1.49 21.64 7.36
C LEU A 101 -0.26 20.78 7.66
N LEU A 102 0.94 21.19 7.23
CA LEU A 102 2.17 20.44 7.51
C LEU A 102 2.57 20.58 8.98
N THR A 103 2.14 19.65 9.81
CA THR A 103 2.58 19.50 11.20
C THR A 103 3.89 18.70 11.27
N PRO A 104 4.66 18.79 12.38
CA PRO A 104 5.85 17.96 12.56
C PRO A 104 5.57 16.46 12.48
N GLN A 105 4.42 16.02 13.01
CA GLN A 105 3.99 14.62 12.95
C GLN A 105 3.67 14.19 11.51
N LEU A 106 2.97 15.03 10.74
CA LEU A 106 2.66 14.75 9.35
C LEU A 106 3.93 14.68 8.50
N GLU A 107 4.89 15.59 8.72
CA GLU A 107 6.19 15.57 8.06
C GLU A 107 7.03 14.34 8.44
N ALA A 108 6.96 13.90 9.71
CA ALA A 108 7.59 12.67 10.15
C ALA A 108 6.96 11.42 9.49
N GLN A 109 5.64 11.38 9.38
CA GLN A 109 4.92 10.28 8.74
C GLN A 109 5.25 10.18 7.25
N LEU A 110 5.32 11.30 6.54
CA LEU A 110 5.76 11.33 5.14
C LEU A 110 7.22 10.87 4.97
N ARG A 111 8.10 11.22 5.91
CA ARG A 111 9.48 10.71 5.92
C ARG A 111 9.54 9.21 6.16
N GLN A 112 8.68 8.68 7.03
CA GLN A 112 8.56 7.23 7.25
C GLN A 112 8.11 6.52 5.97
N GLY A 113 7.13 7.06 5.23
CA GLY A 113 6.70 6.48 3.94
C GLY A 113 7.82 6.40 2.91
N LYS A 114 8.70 7.40 2.86
CA LYS A 114 9.90 7.35 2.02
C LYS A 114 10.89 6.29 2.43
N GLU A 115 11.05 6.11 3.74
CA GLU A 115 11.92 5.09 4.29
C GLU A 115 11.36 3.69 4.02
N TYR A 116 10.05 3.51 4.14
CA TYR A 116 9.33 2.30 3.72
C TYR A 116 9.67 1.96 2.27
N TRP A 117 9.44 2.88 1.33
CA TRP A 117 9.76 2.66 -0.08
C TRP A 117 11.24 2.31 -0.32
N ARG A 118 12.17 2.93 0.40
CA ARG A 118 13.60 2.58 0.31
C ARG A 118 13.83 1.13 0.74
N MET A 119 13.33 0.74 1.90
CA MET A 119 13.47 -0.61 2.45
C MET A 119 12.78 -1.64 1.57
N GLU A 120 11.62 -1.31 1.01
CA GLU A 120 10.88 -2.16 0.10
C GLU A 120 11.74 -2.56 -1.11
N ARG A 121 12.36 -1.58 -1.77
CA ARG A 121 13.27 -1.82 -2.90
C ARG A 121 14.48 -2.65 -2.51
N GLU A 122 15.06 -2.40 -1.34
CA GLU A 122 16.22 -3.16 -0.83
C GLU A 122 15.88 -4.62 -0.54
N LEU A 123 14.77 -4.86 0.16
CA LEU A 123 14.31 -6.20 0.48
C LEU A 123 13.91 -6.95 -0.80
N CYS A 124 13.18 -6.32 -1.73
CA CYS A 124 12.81 -6.94 -2.99
C CYS A 124 14.04 -7.28 -3.85
N ALA A 125 15.02 -6.38 -3.93
CA ALA A 125 16.27 -6.65 -4.63
C ALA A 125 17.05 -7.81 -3.98
N ALA A 126 17.12 -7.85 -2.65
CA ALA A 126 17.79 -8.93 -1.92
C ALA A 126 17.09 -10.29 -2.14
N MET A 127 15.77 -10.33 -2.06
CA MET A 127 14.96 -11.54 -2.31
C MET A 127 15.11 -12.01 -3.77
N LEU A 128 15.11 -11.09 -4.73
CA LEU A 128 15.29 -11.41 -6.15
C LEU A 128 16.66 -12.04 -6.44
N GLN A 129 17.71 -11.63 -5.71
CA GLN A 129 19.06 -12.20 -5.82
C GLN A 129 19.19 -13.59 -5.16
N HIS A 130 18.25 -13.97 -4.30
CA HIS A 130 18.26 -15.24 -3.56
C HIS A 130 16.97 -16.03 -3.80
N PRO A 131 16.65 -16.40 -5.05
CA PRO A 131 15.33 -16.95 -5.40
C PRO A 131 15.00 -18.28 -4.69
N GLY A 132 15.98 -19.01 -4.16
CA GLY A 132 15.80 -20.25 -3.39
C GLY A 132 15.61 -20.05 -1.88
N GLY A 133 15.42 -18.80 -1.42
CA GLY A 133 15.31 -18.45 0.00
C GLY A 133 16.65 -18.44 0.73
N ARG A 134 16.59 -18.46 2.06
CA ARG A 134 17.72 -18.36 3.01
C ARG A 134 18.62 -17.15 2.74
N CYS A 135 17.97 -16.00 2.52
CA CYS A 135 18.67 -14.74 2.30
C CYS A 135 19.39 -14.30 3.59
N THR A 136 20.67 -13.95 3.47
CA THR A 136 21.48 -13.39 4.56
C THR A 136 21.71 -11.89 4.43
N ALA A 137 21.16 -11.27 3.37
CA ALA A 137 21.33 -9.85 3.10
C ALA A 137 20.42 -8.94 3.95
N PHE A 138 19.43 -9.50 4.63
CA PHE A 138 18.58 -8.80 5.58
C PHE A 138 18.23 -9.71 6.78
N GLN A 139 17.73 -9.10 7.85
CA GLN A 139 17.32 -9.77 9.08
C GLN A 139 15.82 -9.63 9.32
N LEU A 140 15.31 -10.35 10.30
CA LEU A 140 13.89 -10.31 10.67
C LEU A 140 13.42 -8.88 11.01
N ASP A 141 14.26 -8.11 11.70
CA ASP A 141 13.96 -6.73 12.09
C ASP A 141 13.77 -5.83 10.86
N ASP A 142 14.54 -6.03 9.78
CA ASP A 142 14.38 -5.27 8.53
C ASP A 142 12.99 -5.52 7.91
N VAL A 143 12.56 -6.77 7.87
CA VAL A 143 11.23 -7.17 7.38
C VAL A 143 10.13 -6.54 8.24
N HIS A 144 10.31 -6.53 9.57
CA HIS A 144 9.33 -5.95 10.50
C HIS A 144 9.24 -4.44 10.41
N VAL A 145 10.37 -3.75 10.29
CA VAL A 145 10.41 -2.29 10.15
C VAL A 145 9.80 -1.90 8.80
N CYS A 146 10.12 -2.60 7.71
CA CYS A 146 9.49 -2.39 6.41
C CYS A 146 7.96 -2.58 6.49
N SER A 147 7.50 -3.72 7.00
CA SER A 147 6.06 -4.00 7.20
C SER A 147 5.36 -2.93 8.03
N SER A 148 6.01 -2.39 9.08
CA SER A 148 5.42 -1.33 9.90
C SER A 148 5.15 -0.02 9.17
N GLY A 149 5.77 0.19 8.00
CA GLY A 149 5.63 1.37 7.18
C GLY A 149 4.60 1.27 6.06
N LYS A 150 4.00 0.10 5.82
CA LYS A 150 3.12 -0.17 4.67
C LYS A 150 1.87 0.75 4.64
N SER A 151 1.14 0.80 5.75
CA SER A 151 -0.05 1.68 5.93
C SER A 151 0.26 3.18 6.21
N PHE A 152 1.37 3.74 5.72
CA PHE A 152 1.73 5.13 6.06
C PHE A 152 0.79 6.19 5.46
N ASP A 153 0.17 5.89 4.32
CA ASP A 153 -0.82 6.70 3.62
C ASP A 153 -2.07 6.95 4.47
N TYR A 154 -2.65 5.90 5.06
CA TYR A 154 -3.73 5.97 6.04
C TYR A 154 -3.34 6.85 7.23
N ARG A 155 -2.12 6.70 7.74
CA ARG A 155 -1.61 7.54 8.85
C ARG A 155 -1.45 9.00 8.44
N VAL A 156 -1.00 9.28 7.21
CA VAL A 156 -0.95 10.63 6.66
C VAL A 156 -2.34 11.23 6.59
N LEU A 157 -3.33 10.49 6.05
CA LEU A 157 -4.72 10.94 5.99
C LEU A 157 -5.31 11.18 7.39
N ASN A 158 -5.01 10.30 8.36
CA ASN A 158 -5.46 10.45 9.75
C ASN A 158 -4.87 11.70 10.42
N LEU A 159 -3.57 11.92 10.30
CA LEU A 159 -2.89 13.12 10.80
C LEU A 159 -3.35 14.39 10.08
N LEU A 160 -3.70 14.29 8.80
CA LEU A 160 -4.29 15.37 8.03
C LEU A 160 -5.67 15.77 8.59
N LEU A 161 -6.51 14.81 8.98
CA LEU A 161 -7.78 15.12 9.66
C LEU A 161 -7.56 15.86 10.98
N TYR A 162 -6.59 15.45 11.81
CA TYR A 162 -6.20 16.19 13.02
C TYR A 162 -5.81 17.64 12.70
N ALA A 163 -4.97 17.84 11.67
CA ALA A 163 -4.52 19.17 11.25
C ALA A 163 -5.70 20.04 10.75
N LEU A 164 -6.57 19.48 9.91
CA LEU A 164 -7.77 20.16 9.40
C LEU A 164 -8.74 20.55 10.52
N ARG A 165 -8.83 19.72 11.57
CA ARG A 165 -9.65 19.96 12.77
C ARG A 165 -8.96 20.81 13.82
N ARG A 166 -7.67 21.14 13.64
CA ARG A 166 -6.82 21.84 14.62
C ARG A 166 -6.82 21.14 15.99
N ARG A 167 -6.81 19.81 15.98
CA ARG A 167 -6.72 18.97 17.18
C ARG A 167 -5.34 18.34 17.26
N ASN A 168 -4.88 18.08 18.48
CA ASN A 168 -3.69 17.27 18.68
C ASN A 168 -4.01 15.79 18.42
N PRO A 169 -3.09 15.02 17.82
CA PRO A 169 -3.30 13.60 17.61
C PRO A 169 -3.43 12.84 18.94
N ASP A 170 -4.45 11.99 19.03
CA ASP A 170 -4.67 11.10 20.17
C ASP A 170 -3.66 9.94 20.10
N GLN A 171 -2.64 9.99 20.96
CA GLN A 171 -1.55 9.01 20.93
C GLN A 171 -2.03 7.59 21.23
N GLN A 172 -3.04 7.42 22.08
CA GLN A 172 -3.53 6.11 22.44
C GLN A 172 -4.30 5.48 21.29
N LEU A 173 -5.10 6.29 20.58
CA LEU A 173 -5.77 5.84 19.36
C LEU A 173 -4.76 5.54 18.26
N LEU A 174 -3.76 6.40 18.05
CA LEU A 174 -2.72 6.17 17.03
C LEU A 174 -1.94 4.88 17.29
N GLU A 175 -1.59 4.59 18.55
CA GLU A 175 -0.90 3.34 18.90
C GLU A 175 -1.78 2.11 18.61
N PHE A 176 -3.06 2.18 18.94
CA PHE A 176 -4.02 1.13 18.63
C PHE A 176 -4.12 0.89 17.12
N LEU A 177 -4.36 1.95 16.34
CA LEU A 177 -4.53 1.87 14.88
C LEU A 177 -3.27 1.33 14.21
N ALA A 178 -2.08 1.71 14.66
CA ALA A 178 -0.83 1.17 14.10
C ALA A 178 -0.69 -0.36 14.25
N VAL A 179 -1.27 -0.95 15.30
CA VAL A 179 -1.29 -2.41 15.49
C VAL A 179 -2.41 -3.05 14.68
N ASP A 180 -3.58 -2.41 14.60
CA ASP A 180 -4.71 -2.87 13.79
C ASP A 180 -4.35 -2.91 12.30
N GLU A 181 -3.80 -1.82 11.77
CA GLU A 181 -3.24 -1.71 10.41
C GLU A 181 -2.20 -2.81 10.14
N ALA A 182 -1.28 -3.05 11.07
CA ALA A 182 -0.27 -4.11 10.87
C ALA A 182 -0.88 -5.51 10.78
N LEU A 183 -2.02 -5.78 11.44
CA LEU A 183 -2.73 -7.04 11.29
C LEU A 183 -3.47 -7.10 9.95
N VAL A 184 -4.11 -6.00 9.52
CA VAL A 184 -4.75 -5.90 8.20
C VAL A 184 -3.72 -6.11 7.09
N ASP A 185 -2.58 -5.43 7.15
CA ASP A 185 -1.47 -5.55 6.19
C ASP A 185 -0.96 -7.00 6.08
N ILE A 186 -0.87 -7.73 7.20
CA ILE A 186 -0.49 -9.16 7.18
C ILE A 186 -1.59 -10.00 6.50
N GLY A 187 -2.86 -9.65 6.72
CA GLY A 187 -4.00 -10.34 6.08
C GLY A 187 -3.96 -10.19 4.58
N ASP A 188 -3.79 -8.95 4.11
CA ASP A 188 -3.67 -8.63 2.68
C ASP A 188 -2.44 -9.31 2.08
N ASP A 189 -1.28 -9.29 2.76
CA ASP A 189 -0.08 -10.00 2.32
C ASP A 189 -0.30 -11.52 2.16
N LEU A 190 -1.09 -12.16 3.01
CA LEU A 190 -1.36 -13.58 2.86
C LEU A 190 -2.27 -13.89 1.66
N VAL A 191 -3.19 -12.98 1.34
CA VAL A 191 -4.08 -13.09 0.17
C VAL A 191 -3.29 -12.83 -1.12
N ASP A 192 -2.45 -11.79 -1.13
CA ASP A 192 -1.72 -11.32 -2.32
C ASP A 192 -0.36 -12.02 -2.52
N TYR A 193 0.03 -12.93 -1.64
CA TYR A 193 1.37 -13.55 -1.59
C TYR A 193 1.91 -14.04 -2.94
N GLU A 194 1.13 -14.82 -3.68
CA GLU A 194 1.57 -15.39 -4.96
C GLU A 194 1.76 -14.29 -6.02
N ASP A 195 0.84 -13.33 -6.05
CA ASP A 195 0.87 -12.16 -6.92
C ASP A 195 2.06 -11.25 -6.61
N ASP A 196 2.35 -11.03 -5.33
CA ASP A 196 3.49 -10.24 -4.86
C ASP A 196 4.81 -10.91 -5.19
N VAL A 197 4.89 -12.24 -5.04
CA VAL A 197 6.03 -12.99 -5.55
C VAL A 197 6.14 -12.73 -7.05
N LEU A 198 5.11 -12.95 -7.88
CA LEU A 198 5.20 -12.73 -9.34
C LEU A 198 5.61 -11.31 -9.73
N LYS A 199 5.14 -10.28 -9.02
CA LYS A 199 5.47 -8.87 -9.28
C LYS A 199 6.81 -8.42 -8.68
N ASN A 200 7.44 -9.26 -7.85
CA ASN A 200 8.58 -8.88 -7.01
C ASN A 200 8.25 -7.66 -6.13
N SER A 201 7.07 -7.71 -5.50
CA SER A 201 6.61 -6.75 -4.49
C SER A 201 7.02 -7.19 -3.09
N PHE A 202 7.03 -6.26 -2.15
CA PHE A 202 7.28 -6.59 -0.75
C PHE A 202 6.03 -7.21 -0.13
N ASN A 203 6.27 -8.29 0.60
CA ASN A 203 5.25 -9.04 1.29
C ASN A 203 5.89 -9.64 2.55
N ILE A 204 5.26 -9.48 3.71
CA ILE A 204 5.84 -9.92 4.97
C ILE A 204 6.03 -11.43 4.99
N TYR A 205 5.08 -12.21 4.46
CA TYR A 205 5.19 -13.67 4.43
C TYR A 205 6.32 -14.12 3.49
N ARG A 206 6.49 -13.45 2.35
CA ARG A 206 7.65 -13.63 1.47
C ARG A 206 8.96 -13.40 2.21
N GLY A 207 9.09 -12.30 2.97
CA GLY A 207 10.26 -12.05 3.81
C GLY A 207 10.52 -13.18 4.82
N TYR A 208 9.48 -13.71 5.44
CA TYR A 208 9.59 -14.86 6.35
C TYR A 208 10.03 -16.14 5.64
N VAL A 209 9.53 -16.43 4.44
CA VAL A 209 9.96 -17.59 3.64
C VAL A 209 11.43 -17.48 3.28
N HIS A 210 11.92 -16.28 2.95
CA HIS A 210 13.34 -16.06 2.71
C HIS A 210 14.22 -16.24 3.94
N LEU A 211 13.72 -15.99 5.15
CA LEU A 211 14.51 -16.13 6.38
C LEU A 211 14.42 -17.53 7.00
N PHE A 212 13.26 -18.17 6.92
CA PHE A 212 12.94 -19.38 7.69
C PHE A 212 12.53 -20.58 6.84
N ALA A 213 12.40 -20.41 5.51
CA ALA A 213 11.98 -21.44 4.58
C ALA A 213 10.68 -22.14 5.06
N GLU A 214 10.73 -23.45 5.33
CA GLU A 214 9.57 -24.24 5.76
C GLU A 214 8.97 -23.81 7.11
N GLU A 215 9.75 -23.15 7.97
CA GLU A 215 9.30 -22.67 9.28
C GLU A 215 8.60 -21.29 9.23
N ALA A 216 8.55 -20.66 8.05
CA ALA A 216 8.02 -19.31 7.87
C ALA A 216 6.60 -19.12 8.41
N GLN A 217 5.71 -20.08 8.14
CA GLN A 217 4.32 -20.02 8.61
C GLN A 217 4.26 -20.01 10.14
N LEU A 218 4.97 -20.93 10.80
CA LEU A 218 4.99 -21.02 12.26
C LEU A 218 5.51 -19.70 12.87
N LYS A 219 6.59 -19.16 12.30
CA LYS A 219 7.18 -17.90 12.77
C LYS A 219 6.28 -16.69 12.54
N LEU A 220 5.52 -16.65 11.44
CA LEU A 220 4.57 -15.56 11.21
C LEU A 220 3.36 -15.66 12.16
N VAL A 221 2.88 -16.87 12.45
CA VAL A 221 1.83 -17.11 13.45
C VAL A 221 2.25 -16.63 14.85
N GLU A 222 3.52 -16.85 15.25
CA GLU A 222 4.07 -16.31 16.51
C GLU A 222 3.95 -14.77 16.55
N ARG A 223 4.31 -14.08 15.46
CA ARG A 223 4.19 -12.62 15.35
C ARG A 223 2.73 -12.15 15.40
N ILE A 224 1.85 -12.77 14.61
CA ILE A 224 0.41 -12.47 14.59
C ILE A 224 -0.15 -12.60 16.00
N SER A 225 0.15 -13.68 16.71
CA SER A 225 -0.32 -13.92 18.09
C SER A 225 0.12 -12.80 19.04
N HIS A 226 1.35 -12.31 18.90
CA HIS A 226 1.85 -11.18 19.69
C HIS A 226 1.13 -9.86 19.34
N LEU A 227 0.95 -9.57 18.04
CA LEU A 227 0.22 -8.39 17.58
C LEU A 227 -1.24 -8.40 18.04
N GLU A 228 -1.94 -9.52 17.93
CA GLU A 228 -3.30 -9.67 18.41
C GLU A 228 -3.42 -9.48 19.93
N ALA A 229 -2.45 -10.00 20.71
CA ALA A 229 -2.42 -9.80 22.14
C ALA A 229 -2.25 -8.32 22.51
N ARG A 230 -1.36 -7.61 21.80
CA ARG A 230 -1.16 -6.17 21.94
C ARG A 230 -2.40 -5.39 21.51
N HIS A 231 -2.99 -5.74 20.37
CA HIS A 231 -4.23 -5.16 19.84
C HIS A 231 -5.37 -5.24 20.88
N ARG A 232 -5.60 -6.44 21.43
CA ARG A 232 -6.60 -6.65 22.51
C ARG A 232 -6.30 -5.81 23.75
N ALA A 233 -5.03 -5.66 24.12
CA ALA A 233 -4.65 -4.85 25.28
C ALA A 233 -4.90 -3.35 25.05
N LEU A 234 -4.53 -2.82 23.88
CA LEU A 234 -4.75 -1.42 23.50
C LEU A 234 -6.24 -1.12 23.38
N LEU A 235 -7.00 -1.98 22.68
CA LEU A 235 -8.44 -1.82 22.49
C LEU A 235 -9.19 -1.70 23.82
N ARG A 236 -8.84 -2.52 24.82
CA ARG A 236 -9.48 -2.48 26.15
C ARG A 236 -9.34 -1.13 26.84
N ASN A 237 -8.25 -0.41 26.59
CA ASN A 237 -7.97 0.87 27.22
C ASN A 237 -8.64 2.06 26.49
N LEU A 238 -9.14 1.87 25.28
CA LEU A 238 -9.77 2.95 24.51
C LEU A 238 -11.13 3.37 25.09
N PRO A 239 -11.58 4.62 24.85
CA PRO A 239 -12.91 5.07 25.24
C PRO A 239 -14.01 4.18 24.64
N GLU A 240 -15.10 4.00 25.38
CA GLU A 240 -16.19 3.08 24.99
C GLU A 240 -16.75 3.37 23.59
N ALA A 241 -16.98 4.63 23.26
CA ALA A 241 -17.48 5.03 21.94
C ALA A 241 -16.53 4.59 20.80
N VAL A 242 -15.22 4.67 21.02
CA VAL A 242 -14.19 4.25 20.05
C VAL A 242 -14.21 2.73 19.88
N ARG A 243 -14.32 1.97 20.99
CA ARG A 243 -14.41 0.50 20.95
C ARG A 243 -15.66 0.03 20.22
N MET A 244 -16.80 0.67 20.49
CA MET A 244 -18.07 0.36 19.84
C MET A 244 -18.01 0.62 18.34
N HIS A 245 -17.43 1.75 17.91
CA HIS A 245 -17.22 2.03 16.49
C HIS A 245 -16.30 0.98 15.84
N PHE A 246 -15.17 0.65 16.47
CA PHE A 246 -14.27 -0.39 15.98
C PHE A 246 -14.99 -1.73 15.78
N HIS A 247 -15.73 -2.21 16.79
CA HIS A 247 -16.45 -3.48 16.69
C HIS A 247 -17.53 -3.46 15.60
N ALA A 248 -18.24 -2.35 15.42
CA ALA A 248 -19.23 -2.19 14.35
C ALA A 248 -18.57 -2.28 12.96
N ARG A 249 -17.44 -1.60 12.76
CA ARG A 249 -16.68 -1.65 11.51
C ARG A 249 -16.07 -3.02 11.25
N HIS A 250 -15.46 -3.61 12.26
CA HIS A 250 -14.92 -4.97 12.16
C HIS A 250 -16.01 -5.98 11.78
N SER A 251 -17.19 -5.89 12.38
CA SER A 251 -18.31 -6.79 12.05
C SER A 251 -18.81 -6.62 10.61
N GLN A 252 -18.80 -5.40 10.09
CA GLN A 252 -19.19 -5.10 8.71
C GLN A 252 -18.14 -5.58 7.70
N ALA A 253 -16.85 -5.40 7.99
CA ALA A 253 -15.76 -5.90 7.17
C ALA A 253 -15.73 -7.44 7.17
N SER A 254 -15.97 -8.06 8.33
CA SER A 254 -15.97 -9.52 8.51
C SER A 254 -17.25 -10.22 8.00
N ALA A 255 -18.20 -9.48 7.42
CA ALA A 255 -19.45 -10.05 6.89
C ALA A 255 -19.26 -10.80 5.55
N VAL A 256 -18.08 -10.68 4.94
CA VAL A 256 -17.73 -11.39 3.70
C VAL A 256 -17.33 -12.84 4.05
N PRO A 257 -17.83 -13.87 3.36
CA PRO A 257 -17.40 -15.24 3.62
C PRO A 257 -15.88 -15.39 3.48
N GLY A 258 -15.21 -15.87 4.52
CA GLY A 258 -13.75 -16.04 4.56
C GLY A 258 -12.97 -14.85 5.14
N SER A 259 -13.61 -13.69 5.38
CA SER A 259 -12.96 -12.59 6.10
C SER A 259 -12.90 -12.88 7.59
N GLY A 260 -11.70 -12.86 8.17
CA GLY A 260 -11.47 -13.02 9.61
C GLY A 260 -10.68 -14.26 10.03
N ASP A 261 -10.41 -15.19 9.10
CA ASP A 261 -9.53 -16.34 9.34
C ASP A 261 -8.18 -16.15 8.66
N TRP A 262 -7.10 -16.52 9.35
CA TRP A 262 -5.75 -16.53 8.77
C TRP A 262 -5.58 -17.72 7.82
N VAL A 263 -5.70 -17.48 6.52
CA VAL A 263 -5.47 -18.50 5.49
C VAL A 263 -4.06 -18.34 4.94
N PHE A 264 -3.18 -19.30 5.25
CA PHE A 264 -1.82 -19.30 4.76
C PHE A 264 -1.72 -19.98 3.38
N PRO A 265 -1.18 -19.28 2.36
CA PRO A 265 -0.83 -19.92 1.11
C PRO A 265 0.37 -20.85 1.31
N ARG A 266 0.61 -21.72 0.32
CA ARG A 266 1.77 -22.61 0.35
C ARG A 266 3.05 -21.79 0.17
N ALA A 267 4.02 -21.97 1.06
CA ALA A 267 5.32 -21.32 0.94
C ALA A 267 6.01 -21.62 -0.42
N ILE A 268 6.41 -20.56 -1.12
CA ILE A 268 7.19 -20.63 -2.36
C ILE A 268 8.68 -20.65 -1.99
N LEU A 269 9.24 -21.86 -1.87
CA LEU A 269 10.64 -22.06 -1.48
C LEU A 269 11.64 -21.75 -2.61
N CYS A 270 11.16 -21.67 -3.86
CA CYS A 270 11.97 -21.28 -5.02
C CYS A 270 11.16 -20.36 -5.93
N GLU A 271 11.35 -19.05 -5.81
CA GLU A 271 10.65 -18.05 -6.60
C GLU A 271 10.98 -18.15 -8.09
N ALA A 272 12.23 -18.50 -8.45
CA ALA A 272 12.62 -18.66 -9.85
C ALA A 272 11.80 -19.78 -10.52
N ALA A 273 11.73 -20.96 -9.89
CA ALA A 273 10.94 -22.08 -10.40
C ALA A 273 9.44 -21.76 -10.43
N PHE A 274 8.94 -21.02 -9.43
CA PHE A 274 7.54 -20.59 -9.39
C PHE A 274 7.20 -19.64 -10.55
N ARG A 275 8.02 -18.61 -10.78
CA ARG A 275 7.85 -17.67 -11.91
C ARG A 275 7.93 -18.38 -13.26
N GLU A 276 8.86 -19.33 -13.42
CA GLU A 276 8.98 -20.13 -14.64
C GLU A 276 7.73 -20.98 -14.90
N ALA A 277 7.18 -21.62 -13.86
CA ALA A 277 5.95 -22.40 -13.97
C ALA A 277 4.76 -21.53 -14.41
N CYS A 278 4.56 -20.37 -13.79
CA CYS A 278 3.47 -19.46 -14.14
C CYS A 278 3.62 -18.84 -15.54
N ALA A 279 4.84 -18.62 -16.02
CA ALA A 279 5.11 -18.19 -17.39
C ALA A 279 4.77 -19.28 -18.43
N GLY A 280 4.92 -20.56 -18.06
CA GLY A 280 4.52 -21.70 -18.89
C GLY A 280 3.00 -21.82 -19.06
N ASP A 281 2.23 -21.59 -17.99
CA ASP A 281 0.77 -21.71 -18.00
C ASP A 281 0.07 -20.62 -18.82
N THR A 282 0.64 -19.41 -18.84
CA THR A 282 0.16 -18.30 -19.70
C THR A 282 0.43 -18.55 -21.19
N SER A 283 1.52 -19.25 -21.53
CA SER A 283 1.79 -19.64 -22.92
C SER A 283 0.93 -20.80 -23.43
N SER A 284 0.45 -21.66 -22.51
CA SER A 284 -0.37 -22.83 -22.81
C SER A 284 -1.84 -22.44 -23.02
N SER A 285 -2.36 -21.51 -22.21
CA SER A 285 -3.73 -20.98 -22.35
C SER A 285 -3.95 -20.15 -23.62
N ASP A 286 -2.92 -19.46 -24.13
CA ASP A 286 -2.96 -18.79 -25.44
C ASP A 286 -2.90 -19.79 -26.63
N SER A 287 -2.35 -20.99 -26.42
CA SER A 287 -2.28 -22.04 -27.45
C SER A 287 -3.59 -22.83 -27.60
N GLU A 288 -4.37 -22.98 -26.52
CA GLU A 288 -5.70 -23.60 -26.56
C GLU A 288 -6.76 -22.65 -27.15
N GLN A 289 -6.62 -21.33 -26.99
CA GLN A 289 -7.52 -20.38 -27.66
C GLN A 289 -7.27 -20.25 -29.18
N ARG A 290 -6.06 -20.56 -29.67
CA ARG A 290 -5.75 -20.55 -31.12
C ARG A 290 -6.16 -21.83 -31.86
N THR A 291 -6.42 -22.93 -31.15
CA THR A 291 -6.83 -24.20 -31.77
C THR A 291 -8.34 -24.48 -31.64
N GLY A 292 -9.06 -23.78 -30.76
CA GLY A 292 -10.51 -23.92 -30.57
C GLY A 292 -11.42 -23.05 -31.47
N SER A 293 -10.89 -22.07 -32.21
CA SER A 293 -11.70 -21.12 -33.00
C SER A 293 -12.07 -21.59 -34.41
N ALA A 294 -11.48 -22.68 -34.91
CA ALA A 294 -11.69 -23.16 -36.28
C ALA A 294 -12.86 -24.15 -36.47
N ALA A 295 -13.61 -24.50 -35.42
CA ALA A 295 -14.65 -25.53 -35.51
C ALA A 295 -15.94 -25.16 -34.76
N ARG A 296 -16.61 -24.06 -35.15
CA ARG A 296 -18.02 -23.79 -34.76
C ARG A 296 -18.67 -22.69 -35.61
N VAL A 297 -18.65 -22.85 -36.94
CA VAL A 297 -19.60 -22.17 -37.84
C VAL A 297 -20.09 -23.17 -38.89
N ALA A 298 -20.92 -24.12 -38.46
CA ALA A 298 -21.84 -24.85 -39.32
C ALA A 298 -22.93 -25.52 -38.47
N SER A 299 -24.18 -25.45 -38.93
CA SER A 299 -25.43 -25.94 -38.33
C SER A 299 -25.98 -25.07 -37.17
N GLY A 300 -27.21 -24.57 -37.18
CA GLY A 300 -28.37 -24.64 -38.10
C GLY A 300 -29.41 -23.64 -37.56
N VAL A 301 -30.11 -22.93 -38.44
CA VAL A 301 -31.57 -23.03 -38.63
C VAL A 301 -32.37 -23.07 -37.33
#